data_AF-A0A1F6YUP0-F1
#
_entry.id   AF-A0A1F6YUP0-F1
#
_cell.length_a   1.000
_cell.length_b   1.000
_cell.length_c   1.000
_cell.angle_alpha   90.00
_cell.angle_beta   90.00
_cell.angle_gamma   90.00
#
_symmetry.space_group_name_H-M   'P 1'
#
loop_
_entity.id
_entity.type
_entity.pdbx_description
1 polymer ?
#
loop_
_entity_poly.entity_id
_entity_poly.type
_entity_poly.pdbx_seq_one_letter_code
_entity_poly.pdbx_strand_id
1 'polypeptide(L)'
;MNLHTTEKGFTLIETLVGSAVFVILALSAYRAFGVLMDAVSMSQAKLAATTLANEQFEVIRNLPYDDVGIENGIPVGKIARNQTVLKDNYSFDVQTTIRNTDDPFDGTIGGSPSDTSPADYKLVDLDITCSSCKIFSPLKFTTLVAPHALETASSNGALFIQVFDTAGMPVTNASVHIANTEANPDIVIDEITDNTGWVKIVDAPPGTNTYNITATKSGFTTDQTYPQGGVAGENPVNEDVTVVLQQVTQASLQIDKVSSLNVSSVDALCVALPDISFSLTGEKLIGAPAVKKYPTQDFSTDSSGGETVSDLEWDTYHILLTSPAYDFAGGTLLPNFAINPDENKNLQLLVVPHVDRALLVSVEDSLGVAIDGASVQLQKDIFDQTKTTNSLTCATPGQAFWNGLDGGIYTLTVSKAGYTTSVGTVDVSLPWQNQSIILLPETP
;
A
#
# COMPACT_ATOMS: atom_id res chain seq x y z
N MET A 1 -38.37 -90.80 3.78
CA MET A 1 -39.03 -89.57 4.25
C MET A 1 -38.22 -88.41 3.68
N ASN A 2 -38.66 -87.84 2.56
CA ASN A 2 -37.94 -86.75 1.89
C ASN A 2 -38.15 -85.45 2.66
N LEU A 3 -37.10 -84.95 3.30
CA LEU A 3 -37.05 -83.59 3.82
C LEU A 3 -36.83 -82.65 2.62
N HIS A 4 -37.90 -82.04 2.13
CA HIS A 4 -37.79 -80.87 1.28
C HIS A 4 -37.36 -79.69 2.16
N THR A 5 -36.08 -79.33 2.09
CA THR A 5 -35.60 -78.02 2.53
C THR A 5 -36.14 -76.98 1.55
N THR A 6 -37.19 -76.26 1.95
CA THR A 6 -37.58 -75.01 1.27
C THR A 6 -36.51 -73.97 1.51
N GLU A 7 -35.61 -73.79 0.54
CA GLU A 7 -34.73 -72.62 0.50
C GLU A 7 -35.60 -71.39 0.20
N LYS A 8 -35.85 -70.56 1.21
CA LYS A 8 -36.54 -69.28 1.03
C LYS A 8 -35.54 -68.30 0.40
N GLY A 9 -35.82 -67.88 -0.84
CA GLY A 9 -35.05 -66.82 -1.51
C GLY A 9 -35.28 -65.43 -0.88
N PHE A 10 -34.37 -64.50 -1.14
CA PHE A 10 -34.47 -63.11 -0.67
C PHE A 10 -35.52 -62.33 -1.45
N THR A 11 -36.21 -61.41 -0.76
CA THR A 11 -37.09 -60.43 -1.41
C THR A 11 -36.26 -59.32 -2.07
N LEU A 12 -36.78 -58.72 -3.15
CA LEU A 12 -36.11 -57.60 -3.84
C LEU A 12 -35.75 -56.46 -2.87
N ILE A 13 -36.61 -56.20 -1.88
CA ILE A 13 -36.40 -55.14 -0.89
C ILE A 13 -35.28 -55.49 0.11
N GLU A 14 -35.15 -56.76 0.52
CA GLU A 14 -34.02 -57.20 1.36
C GLU A 14 -32.69 -57.12 0.63
N THR A 15 -32.65 -57.49 -0.65
CA THR A 15 -31.43 -57.36 -1.46
C THR A 15 -31.03 -55.89 -1.64
N LEU A 16 -32.01 -55.01 -1.88
CA LEU A 16 -31.77 -53.58 -2.03
C LEU A 16 -31.26 -52.96 -0.72
N VAL A 17 -31.91 -53.24 0.41
CA VAL A 17 -31.48 -52.72 1.71
C VAL A 17 -30.12 -53.30 2.12
N GLY A 18 -29.90 -54.61 1.94
CA GLY A 18 -28.62 -55.26 2.24
C GLY A 18 -27.47 -54.71 1.41
N SER A 19 -27.69 -54.48 0.10
CA SER A 19 -26.69 -53.87 -0.77
C SER A 19 -26.40 -52.41 -0.41
N ALA A 20 -27.42 -51.63 -0.04
CA ALA A 20 -27.23 -50.24 0.42
C ALA A 20 -26.40 -50.17 1.71
N VAL A 21 -26.72 -51.00 2.71
CA VAL A 21 -25.95 -51.06 3.98
C VAL A 21 -24.51 -51.50 3.71
N PHE A 22 -24.31 -52.51 2.85
CA PHE A 22 -22.97 -52.97 2.50
C PHE A 22 -22.15 -51.88 1.80
N VAL A 23 -22.73 -51.17 0.83
CA VAL A 23 -22.05 -50.08 0.13
C VAL A 23 -21.65 -48.97 1.10
N ILE A 24 -22.52 -48.58 2.03
CA ILE A 24 -22.19 -47.58 3.06
C ILE A 24 -21.00 -48.05 3.90
N LEU A 25 -21.04 -49.28 4.43
CA LEU A 25 -19.95 -49.83 5.24
C LEU A 25 -18.64 -49.95 4.46
N ALA A 26 -18.70 -50.41 3.22
CA ALA A 26 -17.54 -50.54 2.34
C ALA A 26 -16.91 -49.18 2.01
N LEU A 27 -17.73 -48.17 1.72
CA LEU A 27 -17.25 -46.80 1.48
C LEU A 27 -16.66 -46.18 2.75
N SER A 28 -17.28 -46.38 3.90
CA SER A 28 -16.73 -45.92 5.19
C SER A 28 -15.38 -46.56 5.49
N ALA A 29 -15.24 -47.87 5.28
CA ALA A 29 -13.97 -48.58 5.47
C ALA A 29 -12.89 -48.11 4.48
N TYR A 30 -13.25 -47.93 3.20
CA TYR A 30 -12.33 -47.41 2.18
C TYR A 30 -11.86 -45.99 2.51
N ARG A 31 -12.78 -45.12 2.96
CA ARG A 31 -12.44 -43.77 3.40
C ARG A 31 -11.54 -43.78 4.63
N ALA A 32 -11.81 -44.63 5.61
CA ALA A 32 -10.97 -44.79 6.79
C ALA A 32 -9.54 -45.23 6.42
N PHE A 33 -9.42 -46.20 5.50
CA PHE A 33 -8.12 -46.63 4.97
C PHE A 33 -7.39 -45.49 4.23
N GLY A 34 -8.10 -44.71 3.41
CA GLY A 34 -7.52 -43.54 2.74
C GLY A 34 -6.97 -42.50 3.72
N VAL A 35 -7.71 -42.19 4.79
CA VAL A 35 -7.27 -41.26 5.84
C VAL A 35 -6.03 -41.79 6.57
N LEU A 36 -5.97 -43.10 6.87
CA LEU A 36 -4.79 -43.70 7.48
C LEU A 36 -3.57 -43.61 6.57
N MET A 37 -3.74 -43.85 5.27
CA MET A 37 -2.63 -43.73 4.31
C MET A 37 -2.15 -42.28 4.18
N ASP A 38 -3.07 -41.33 4.17
CA ASP A 38 -2.75 -39.90 4.16
C ASP A 38 -2.00 -39.47 5.43
N ALA A 39 -2.39 -39.99 6.59
CA ALA A 39 -1.69 -39.76 7.85
C ALA A 39 -0.25 -40.33 7.84
N VAL A 40 -0.06 -41.52 7.27
CA VAL A 40 1.28 -42.13 7.11
C VAL A 40 2.14 -41.29 6.16
N SER A 41 1.61 -40.88 5.00
CA SER A 41 2.33 -40.05 4.04
C SER A 41 2.72 -38.69 4.65
N MET A 42 1.80 -38.04 5.39
CA MET A 42 2.12 -36.81 6.13
C MET A 42 3.26 -37.03 7.13
N SER A 43 3.22 -38.12 7.90
CA SER A 43 4.25 -38.41 8.90
C SER A 43 5.62 -38.65 8.26
N GLN A 44 5.66 -39.33 7.11
CA GLN A 44 6.90 -39.56 6.36
C GLN A 44 7.47 -38.25 5.80
N ALA A 45 6.62 -37.41 5.19
CA ALA A 45 7.03 -36.10 4.69
C ALA A 45 7.59 -35.21 5.81
N LYS A 46 6.94 -35.18 6.98
CA LYS A 46 7.43 -34.43 8.15
C LYS A 46 8.77 -34.96 8.67
N LEU A 47 8.94 -36.28 8.73
CA LEU A 47 10.22 -36.87 9.16
C LEU A 47 11.35 -36.48 8.20
N ALA A 48 11.11 -36.61 6.88
CA ALA A 48 12.08 -36.21 5.86
C ALA A 48 12.43 -34.72 5.94
N ALA A 49 11.44 -33.85 6.13
CA ALA A 49 11.64 -32.41 6.30
C ALA A 49 12.45 -32.07 7.57
N THR A 50 12.18 -32.73 8.69
CA THR A 50 12.96 -32.54 9.94
C THR A 50 14.40 -33.02 9.77
N THR A 51 14.62 -34.15 9.09
CA THR A 51 15.97 -34.62 8.77
C THR A 51 16.71 -33.63 7.86
N LEU A 52 16.02 -33.09 6.85
CA LEU A 52 16.56 -32.03 5.99
C LEU A 52 16.94 -30.78 6.80
N ALA A 53 16.09 -30.31 7.71
CA ALA A 53 16.40 -29.17 8.57
C ALA A 53 17.66 -29.39 9.41
N ASN A 54 17.81 -30.58 10.01
CA ASN A 54 19.01 -30.92 10.76
C ASN A 54 20.25 -30.93 9.86
N GLU A 55 20.19 -31.52 8.66
CA GLU A 55 21.30 -31.50 7.70
C GLU A 55 21.69 -30.07 7.32
N GLN A 56 20.72 -29.19 7.08
CA GLN A 56 20.98 -27.78 6.80
C GLN A 56 21.67 -27.08 7.99
N PHE A 57 21.19 -27.30 9.22
CA PHE A 57 21.86 -26.72 10.39
C PHE A 57 23.29 -27.25 10.60
N GLU A 58 23.56 -28.52 10.30
CA GLU A 58 24.93 -29.05 10.37
C GLU A 58 25.84 -28.39 9.33
N VAL A 59 25.35 -28.13 8.12
CA VAL A 59 26.09 -27.37 7.10
C VAL A 59 26.37 -25.96 7.61
N ILE A 60 25.35 -25.26 8.11
CA ILE A 60 25.46 -23.87 8.58
C ILE A 60 26.43 -23.76 9.76
N ARG A 61 26.35 -24.67 10.74
CA ARG A 61 27.24 -24.68 11.92
C ARG A 61 28.68 -25.06 11.60
N ASN A 62 28.92 -25.71 10.47
CA ASN A 62 30.26 -26.11 10.04
C ASN A 62 30.92 -25.09 9.08
N LEU A 63 30.24 -24.00 8.74
CA LEU A 63 30.83 -22.87 8.02
C LEU A 63 31.69 -22.01 8.97
N PRO A 64 32.73 -21.34 8.45
CA PRO A 64 33.35 -20.22 9.15
C PRO A 64 32.28 -19.20 9.57
N TYR A 65 32.39 -18.60 10.75
CA TYR A 65 31.38 -17.67 11.28
C TYR A 65 31.07 -16.53 10.30
N ASP A 66 32.09 -15.99 9.65
CA ASP A 66 31.96 -14.89 8.67
C ASP A 66 31.24 -15.33 7.39
N ASP A 67 31.24 -16.62 7.06
CA ASP A 67 30.53 -17.18 5.89
C ASP A 67 29.06 -17.53 6.20
N VAL A 68 28.66 -17.54 7.48
CA VAL A 68 27.27 -17.77 7.90
C VAL A 68 26.46 -16.51 7.64
N GLY A 69 25.75 -16.48 6.53
CA GLY A 69 24.97 -15.33 6.11
C GLY A 69 24.29 -15.61 4.79
N ILE A 70 23.37 -14.73 4.41
CA ILE A 70 22.63 -14.87 3.16
C ILE A 70 23.46 -14.28 2.02
N GLU A 71 23.45 -14.93 0.86
CA GLU A 71 24.02 -14.36 -0.36
C GLU A 71 23.35 -13.01 -0.65
N ASN A 72 24.15 -11.96 -0.85
CA ASN A 72 23.67 -10.58 -1.02
C ASN A 72 22.83 -10.05 0.16
N GLY A 73 22.88 -10.66 1.35
CA GLY A 73 22.11 -10.22 2.53
C GLY A 73 22.95 -9.49 3.57
N ILE A 74 22.33 -9.17 4.71
CA ILE A 74 23.04 -8.79 5.94
C ILE A 74 22.60 -9.74 7.06
N PRO A 75 23.51 -10.53 7.67
CA PRO A 75 24.93 -10.65 7.33
C PRO A 75 25.15 -11.28 5.94
N VAL A 76 26.16 -10.79 5.22
CA VAL A 76 26.59 -11.39 3.96
C VAL A 76 27.18 -12.77 4.24
N GLY A 77 26.87 -13.76 3.41
CA GLY A 77 27.49 -15.08 3.52
C GLY A 77 27.26 -15.93 2.27
N LYS A 78 27.33 -17.24 2.45
CA LYS A 78 27.32 -18.23 1.34
C LYS A 78 26.05 -19.07 1.25
N ILE A 79 25.01 -18.70 2.01
CA ILE A 79 23.77 -19.49 2.09
C ILE A 79 22.72 -18.82 1.22
N ALA A 80 22.19 -19.54 0.24
CA ALA A 80 21.09 -19.01 -0.57
C ALA A 80 19.81 -18.93 0.28
N ARG A 81 19.08 -17.80 0.18
CA ARG A 81 17.82 -17.57 0.91
C ARG A 81 16.76 -18.60 0.56
N ASN A 82 16.58 -18.94 -0.72
CA ASN A 82 15.57 -19.89 -1.17
C ASN A 82 16.23 -21.03 -1.92
N GLN A 83 15.89 -22.27 -1.54
CA GLN A 83 16.41 -23.48 -2.18
C GLN A 83 15.30 -24.52 -2.30
N THR A 84 15.24 -25.22 -3.44
CA THR A 84 14.41 -26.42 -3.56
C THR A 84 15.31 -27.65 -3.39
N VAL A 85 15.01 -28.47 -2.39
CA VAL A 85 15.82 -29.65 -2.02
C VAL A 85 14.98 -30.92 -2.13
N LEU A 86 15.52 -31.92 -2.81
CA LEU A 86 14.93 -33.26 -2.89
C LEU A 86 15.43 -34.14 -1.73
N LYS A 87 14.50 -34.65 -0.93
CA LYS A 87 14.79 -35.55 0.20
C LYS A 87 13.75 -36.66 0.29
N ASP A 88 14.19 -37.92 0.30
CA ASP A 88 13.31 -39.10 0.41
C ASP A 88 12.12 -39.08 -0.55
N ASN A 89 12.38 -38.63 -1.80
CA ASN A 89 11.40 -38.49 -2.87
C ASN A 89 10.33 -37.39 -2.67
N TYR A 90 10.54 -36.50 -1.70
CA TYR A 90 9.80 -35.25 -1.53
C TYR A 90 10.63 -34.07 -2.05
N SER A 91 9.96 -33.09 -2.65
CA SER A 91 10.55 -31.82 -3.04
C SER A 91 10.14 -30.76 -2.04
N PHE A 92 11.10 -30.27 -1.27
CA PHE A 92 10.89 -29.23 -0.26
C PHE A 92 11.41 -27.90 -0.75
N ASP A 93 10.65 -26.84 -0.51
CA ASP A 93 11.10 -25.47 -0.66
C ASP A 93 11.54 -24.97 0.72
N VAL A 94 12.84 -24.69 0.84
CA VAL A 94 13.50 -24.23 2.07
C VAL A 94 13.79 -22.74 1.93
N GLN A 95 13.19 -21.95 2.79
CA GLN A 95 13.52 -20.54 2.96
C GLN A 95 14.38 -20.39 4.22
N THR A 96 15.58 -19.83 4.06
CA THR A 96 16.54 -19.57 5.13
C THR A 96 16.60 -18.07 5.40
N THR A 97 16.42 -17.69 6.66
CA THR A 97 16.62 -16.31 7.13
C THR A 97 17.76 -16.31 8.13
N ILE A 98 18.74 -15.42 7.95
CA ILE A 98 19.86 -15.25 8.89
C ILE A 98 19.94 -13.78 9.24
N ARG A 99 20.00 -13.47 10.54
CA ARG A 99 20.06 -12.10 11.05
C ARG A 99 21.11 -12.01 12.16
N ASN A 100 21.84 -10.91 12.18
CA ASN A 100 22.61 -10.53 13.35
C ASN A 100 21.66 -10.12 14.47
N THR A 101 21.92 -10.58 15.68
CA THR A 101 21.14 -10.27 16.89
C THR A 101 21.98 -9.45 17.84
N ASP A 102 21.38 -8.36 18.33
CA ASP A 102 21.88 -7.47 19.38
C ASP A 102 21.24 -7.87 20.72
N ASP A 103 21.99 -8.59 21.55
CA ASP A 103 21.54 -9.13 22.82
C ASP A 103 21.65 -8.07 23.94
N PRO A 104 20.56 -7.77 24.67
CA PRO A 104 20.58 -6.76 25.73
C PRO A 104 21.55 -7.01 26.90
N PHE A 105 22.25 -8.14 26.93
CA PHE A 105 23.13 -8.56 28.02
C PHE A 105 24.24 -7.56 28.36
N ASP A 106 24.89 -6.97 27.37
CA ASP A 106 26.00 -6.02 27.56
C ASP A 106 25.72 -4.61 27.02
N GLY A 107 24.58 -4.43 26.37
CA GLY A 107 24.12 -3.17 25.83
C GLY A 107 23.20 -3.42 24.64
N THR A 108 22.90 -2.37 23.90
CA THR A 108 22.38 -2.50 22.52
C THR A 108 22.94 -1.33 21.72
N ILE A 109 23.00 -1.43 20.39
CA ILE A 109 23.40 -0.28 19.57
C ILE A 109 22.41 0.88 19.76
N GLY A 110 22.93 2.04 20.16
CA GLY A 110 22.12 3.21 20.53
C GLY A 110 21.42 3.09 21.89
N GLY A 111 21.68 2.01 22.65
CA GLY A 111 21.20 1.80 24.01
C GLY A 111 22.03 2.52 25.08
N SER A 112 21.80 2.15 26.34
CA SER A 112 22.57 2.65 27.49
C SER A 112 22.94 1.49 28.43
N PRO A 113 24.20 0.99 28.41
CA PRO A 113 25.30 1.46 27.57
C PRO A 113 25.05 1.19 26.08
N SER A 114 25.61 2.04 25.22
CA SER A 114 25.60 1.76 23.77
C SER A 114 26.64 0.69 23.52
N ASP A 115 26.20 -0.39 22.90
CA ASP A 115 27.11 -1.44 22.48
C ASP A 115 27.79 -1.07 21.14
N THR A 116 29.08 -1.41 21.06
CA THR A 116 29.94 -1.21 19.89
C THR A 116 30.13 -2.48 19.08
N SER A 117 29.64 -3.63 19.54
CA SER A 117 29.73 -4.93 18.87
C SER A 117 28.36 -5.64 18.76
N PRO A 118 27.30 -4.97 18.25
CA PRO A 118 25.89 -5.37 18.46
C PRO A 118 25.46 -6.64 17.71
N ALA A 119 26.39 -7.36 17.09
CA ALA A 119 26.12 -8.61 16.39
C ALA A 119 26.69 -9.79 17.21
N ASP A 120 26.15 -10.00 18.41
CA ASP A 120 26.62 -11.01 19.37
C ASP A 120 26.56 -12.42 18.78
N TYR A 121 25.46 -12.72 18.07
CA TYR A 121 25.28 -13.98 17.37
C TYR A 121 24.36 -13.84 16.17
N LYS A 122 24.35 -14.88 15.33
CA LYS A 122 23.46 -15.01 14.18
C LYS A 122 22.30 -15.91 14.52
N LEU A 123 21.09 -15.39 14.43
CA LEU A 123 19.86 -16.19 14.48
C LEU A 123 19.57 -16.74 13.08
N VAL A 124 19.36 -18.05 12.99
CA VAL A 124 19.12 -18.77 11.75
C VAL A 124 17.75 -19.43 11.82
N ASP A 125 16.85 -19.04 10.94
CA ASP A 125 15.52 -19.61 10.77
C ASP A 125 15.41 -20.37 9.45
N LEU A 126 14.82 -21.56 9.50
CA LEU A 126 14.47 -22.37 8.33
C LEU A 126 12.95 -22.57 8.28
N ASP A 127 12.33 -22.03 7.24
CA ASP A 127 10.94 -22.27 6.88
C ASP A 127 10.87 -23.29 5.74
N ILE A 128 10.41 -24.51 6.05
CA ILE A 128 10.32 -25.61 5.08
C ILE A 128 8.87 -25.83 4.69
N THR A 129 8.59 -25.77 3.38
CA THR A 129 7.29 -26.06 2.79
C THR A 129 7.38 -27.19 1.76
N CYS A 130 6.23 -27.79 1.41
CA CYS A 130 6.17 -28.86 0.41
C CYS A 130 4.87 -28.76 -0.38
N SER A 131 4.93 -28.10 -1.53
CA SER A 131 3.79 -27.94 -2.44
C SER A 131 3.34 -29.26 -3.09
N SER A 132 4.27 -30.21 -3.27
CA SER A 132 4.00 -31.54 -3.82
C SER A 132 3.43 -32.54 -2.80
N CYS A 133 3.44 -32.20 -1.52
CA CYS A 133 2.94 -33.07 -0.46
C CYS A 133 1.42 -32.95 -0.31
N LYS A 134 0.72 -34.08 -0.26
CA LYS A 134 -0.76 -34.11 -0.20
C LYS A 134 -1.33 -33.39 1.02
N ILE A 135 -0.70 -33.55 2.19
CA ILE A 135 -1.06 -32.85 3.42
C ILE A 135 0.23 -32.49 4.17
N PHE A 136 0.63 -31.22 4.11
CA PHE A 136 1.84 -30.74 4.77
C PHE A 136 1.60 -29.34 5.33
N SER A 137 1.94 -29.16 6.60
CA SER A 137 1.99 -27.84 7.24
C SER A 137 3.43 -27.38 7.21
N PRO A 138 3.71 -26.10 6.87
CA PRO A 138 5.04 -25.53 6.98
C PRO A 138 5.69 -25.85 8.34
N LEU A 139 6.96 -26.25 8.31
CA LEU A 139 7.75 -26.50 9.51
C LEU A 139 8.76 -25.37 9.66
N LYS A 140 8.85 -24.82 10.87
CA LYS A 140 9.77 -23.75 11.22
C LYS A 140 10.81 -24.29 12.20
N PHE A 141 12.07 -24.05 11.92
CA PHE A 141 13.17 -24.43 12.80
C PHE A 141 14.08 -23.23 13.02
N THR A 142 14.60 -23.10 14.23
CA THR A 142 15.50 -22.00 14.59
C THR A 142 16.75 -22.55 15.25
N THR A 143 17.89 -21.94 14.96
CA THR A 143 19.12 -22.13 15.72
C THR A 143 19.90 -20.83 15.84
N LEU A 144 20.91 -20.80 16.70
CA LEU A 144 21.85 -19.70 16.83
C LEU A 144 23.25 -20.19 16.46
N VAL A 145 24.03 -19.30 15.87
CA VAL A 145 25.46 -19.51 15.60
C VAL A 145 26.20 -18.35 16.27
N ALA A 146 27.12 -18.67 17.16
CA ALA A 146 27.92 -17.68 17.87
C ALA A 146 29.38 -17.72 17.37
N PRO A 147 30.11 -16.59 17.41
CA PRO A 147 31.53 -16.57 17.10
C PRO A 147 32.32 -17.37 18.13
N HIS A 148 33.44 -17.97 17.71
CA HIS A 148 34.36 -18.65 18.63
C HIS A 148 35.29 -17.66 19.36
N ALA A 149 35.53 -16.50 18.77
CA ALA A 149 36.36 -15.44 19.33
C ALA A 149 35.54 -14.52 20.25
N LEU A 150 36.25 -13.73 21.06
CA LEU A 150 35.64 -12.65 21.82
C LEU A 150 35.12 -11.57 20.86
N GLU A 151 34.00 -10.93 21.19
CA GLU A 151 33.46 -9.80 20.44
C GLU A 151 34.50 -8.67 20.31
N THR A 152 34.47 -8.03 19.16
CA THR A 152 35.29 -6.86 18.86
C THR A 152 34.40 -5.81 18.22
N ALA A 153 34.67 -4.54 18.53
CA ALA A 153 33.90 -3.42 18.01
C ALA A 153 33.71 -3.52 16.49
N SER A 154 32.46 -3.46 16.06
CA SER A 154 32.09 -3.50 14.64
C SER A 154 32.48 -2.20 13.93
N SER A 155 32.81 -2.33 12.64
CA SER A 155 32.96 -1.21 11.70
C SER A 155 31.65 -0.85 10.98
N ASN A 156 30.52 -1.37 11.44
CA ASN A 156 29.22 -1.18 10.80
C ASN A 156 28.28 -0.34 11.67
N GLY A 157 27.14 0.04 11.09
CA GLY A 157 26.04 0.70 11.80
C GLY A 157 24.82 -0.22 11.95
N ALA A 158 23.67 0.36 12.21
CA ALA A 158 22.39 -0.33 12.13
C ALA A 158 21.39 0.48 11.31
N LEU A 159 20.51 -0.22 10.59
CA LEU A 159 19.43 0.36 9.81
C LEU A 159 18.09 -0.15 10.33
N PHE A 160 17.35 0.73 11.00
CA PHE A 160 16.02 0.43 11.55
C PHE A 160 14.95 1.13 10.71
N ILE A 161 14.02 0.36 10.17
CA ILE A 161 13.01 0.83 9.24
C ILE A 161 11.65 0.64 9.90
N GLN A 162 10.91 1.73 10.05
CA GLN A 162 9.54 1.70 10.54
C GLN A 162 8.56 1.92 9.39
N VAL A 163 7.58 1.04 9.28
CA VAL A 163 6.43 1.20 8.38
C VAL A 163 5.18 1.44 9.20
N PHE A 164 4.51 2.56 8.94
CA PHE A 164 3.29 2.98 9.64
C PHE A 164 2.29 3.61 8.68
N ASP A 165 1.05 3.76 9.12
CA ASP A 165 -0.04 4.34 8.32
C ASP A 165 -0.23 5.84 8.60
N THR A 166 -1.24 6.46 7.99
CA THR A 166 -1.51 7.90 8.19
C THR A 166 -1.96 8.26 9.59
N ALA A 167 -2.51 7.29 10.34
CA ALA A 167 -2.89 7.44 11.74
C ALA A 167 -1.70 7.24 12.71
N GLY A 168 -0.51 6.91 12.20
CA GLY A 168 0.68 6.62 12.99
C GLY A 168 0.68 5.21 13.59
N MET A 169 -0.22 4.33 13.13
CA MET A 169 -0.28 2.95 13.60
C MET A 169 0.71 2.08 12.81
N PRO A 170 1.35 1.10 13.45
CA PRO A 170 2.31 0.24 12.77
C PRO A 170 1.63 -0.63 11.71
N VAL A 171 2.21 -0.68 10.52
CA VAL A 171 1.75 -1.59 9.47
C VAL A 171 2.49 -2.91 9.59
N THR A 172 1.81 -3.92 10.12
CA THR A 172 2.36 -5.26 10.34
C THR A 172 2.40 -6.08 9.05
N ASN A 173 3.38 -6.97 8.89
CA ASN A 173 3.55 -7.81 7.70
C ASN A 173 3.59 -7.02 6.38
N ALA A 174 4.11 -5.79 6.40
CA ALA A 174 4.46 -5.06 5.17
C ALA A 174 5.77 -5.62 4.63
N SER A 175 5.85 -5.82 3.32
CA SER A 175 7.09 -6.20 2.66
C SER A 175 8.00 -4.98 2.56
N VAL A 176 9.24 -5.14 3.00
CA VAL A 176 10.29 -4.12 2.92
C VAL A 176 11.42 -4.69 2.08
N HIS A 177 11.67 -4.05 0.94
CA HIS A 177 12.81 -4.32 0.08
C HIS A 177 13.90 -3.29 0.36
N ILE A 178 15.12 -3.74 0.63
CA ILE A 178 16.28 -2.89 0.91
C ILE A 178 17.37 -3.27 -0.09
N ALA A 179 17.87 -2.30 -0.84
CA ALA A 179 18.93 -2.50 -1.81
C ALA A 179 20.08 -1.51 -1.60
N ASN A 180 21.31 -2.00 -1.64
CA ASN A 180 22.51 -1.19 -1.80
C ASN A 180 23.34 -1.80 -2.93
N THR A 181 23.22 -1.21 -4.12
CA THR A 181 23.91 -1.65 -5.35
C THR A 181 25.30 -1.02 -5.51
N GLU A 182 25.74 -0.20 -4.55
CA GLU A 182 27.12 0.30 -4.50
C GLU A 182 28.05 -0.64 -3.72
N ALA A 183 27.47 -1.55 -2.93
CA ALA A 183 28.20 -2.65 -2.29
C ALA A 183 28.66 -3.70 -3.32
N ASN A 184 29.71 -4.46 -2.98
CA ASN A 184 30.18 -5.57 -3.81
C ASN A 184 30.41 -6.84 -2.96
N PRO A 185 29.59 -7.90 -3.11
CA PRO A 185 28.41 -7.94 -3.99
C PRO A 185 27.31 -6.99 -3.53
N ASP A 186 26.37 -6.68 -4.42
CA ASP A 186 25.16 -5.90 -4.09
C ASP A 186 24.49 -6.48 -2.85
N ILE A 187 23.94 -5.61 -2.00
CA ILE A 187 23.13 -6.00 -0.87
C ILE A 187 21.66 -5.88 -1.28
N VAL A 188 20.91 -6.94 -1.13
CA VAL A 188 19.48 -7.05 -1.39
C VAL A 188 18.82 -7.85 -0.26
N ILE A 189 17.95 -7.18 0.50
CA ILE A 189 17.30 -7.75 1.67
C ILE A 189 15.78 -7.58 1.50
N ASP A 190 15.07 -8.70 1.54
CA ASP A 190 13.62 -8.73 1.56
C ASP A 190 13.15 -9.22 2.93
N GLU A 191 12.47 -8.35 3.66
CA GLU A 191 11.93 -8.68 4.98
C GLU A 191 10.48 -8.26 5.11
N ILE A 192 9.84 -8.74 6.18
CA ILE A 192 8.50 -8.31 6.56
C ILE A 192 8.54 -7.61 7.91
N THR A 193 7.75 -6.56 8.05
CA THR A 193 7.63 -5.86 9.33
C THR A 193 7.00 -6.74 10.40
N ASP A 194 7.50 -6.58 11.62
CA ASP A 194 6.94 -7.25 12.80
C ASP A 194 5.58 -6.68 13.22
N ASN A 195 5.06 -7.16 14.35
CA ASN A 195 3.78 -6.70 14.92
C ASN A 195 3.81 -5.24 15.41
N THR A 196 4.99 -4.62 15.47
CA THR A 196 5.22 -3.22 15.80
C THR A 196 5.64 -2.38 14.59
N GLY A 197 5.58 -2.94 13.37
CA GLY A 197 5.85 -2.21 12.14
C GLY A 197 7.34 -2.05 11.82
N TRP A 198 8.23 -2.79 12.49
CA TRP A 198 9.67 -2.63 12.32
C TRP A 198 10.33 -3.73 11.48
N VAL A 199 11.34 -3.32 10.72
CA VAL A 199 12.45 -4.18 10.26
C VAL A 199 13.74 -3.59 10.83
N LYS A 200 14.52 -4.41 11.54
CA LYS A 200 15.77 -3.98 12.17
C LYS A 200 16.92 -4.77 11.58
N ILE A 201 17.80 -4.08 10.87
CA ILE A 201 19.03 -4.64 10.33
C ILE A 201 20.19 -4.17 11.21
N VAL A 202 20.76 -5.11 11.95
CA VAL A 202 21.93 -4.87 12.79
C VAL A 202 23.19 -5.16 11.99
N ASP A 203 24.25 -4.38 12.27
CA ASP A 203 25.57 -4.57 11.69
C ASP A 203 25.55 -4.40 10.15
N ALA A 204 24.86 -3.35 9.71
CA ALA A 204 24.77 -2.94 8.31
C ALA A 204 26.00 -2.13 7.88
N PRO A 205 26.67 -2.46 6.75
CA PRO A 205 27.83 -1.72 6.28
C PRO A 205 27.55 -0.21 6.11
N PRO A 206 28.46 0.69 6.50
CA PRO A 206 28.26 2.12 6.31
C PRO A 206 28.22 2.49 4.82
N GLY A 207 27.41 3.48 4.46
CA GLY A 207 27.30 3.97 3.09
C GLY A 207 26.47 5.25 3.05
N THR A 208 26.88 6.23 2.26
CA THR A 208 26.22 7.54 2.15
C THR A 208 25.21 7.55 1.02
N ASN A 209 23.93 7.66 1.36
CA ASN A 209 22.81 7.72 0.41
C ASN A 209 22.77 6.51 -0.53
N THR A 210 23.06 5.33 0.01
CA THR A 210 23.25 4.09 -0.78
C THR A 210 22.17 3.05 -0.56
N TYR A 211 21.40 3.16 0.52
CA TYR A 211 20.34 2.21 0.86
C TYR A 211 19.01 2.69 0.31
N ASN A 212 18.58 2.11 -0.81
CA ASN A 212 17.24 2.28 -1.33
C ASN A 212 16.26 1.36 -0.60
N ILE A 213 15.14 1.90 -0.12
CA ILE A 213 14.18 1.18 0.69
C ILE A 213 12.79 1.38 0.11
N THR A 214 12.07 0.28 -0.14
CA THR A 214 10.69 0.31 -0.62
C THR A 214 9.80 -0.51 0.33
N ALA A 215 8.67 0.05 0.77
CA ALA A 215 7.66 -0.63 1.55
C ALA A 215 6.38 -0.83 0.74
N THR A 216 5.86 -2.05 0.74
CA THR A 216 4.60 -2.42 0.06
C THR A 216 3.77 -3.38 0.89
N LYS A 217 2.46 -3.39 0.65
CA LYS A 217 1.55 -4.42 1.18
C LYS A 217 0.34 -4.54 0.27
N SER A 218 -0.15 -5.76 0.05
CA SER A 218 -1.33 -5.99 -0.78
C SER A 218 -2.53 -5.18 -0.25
N GLY A 219 -3.17 -4.39 -1.12
CA GLY A 219 -4.27 -3.49 -0.76
C GLY A 219 -3.82 -2.18 -0.11
N PHE A 220 -2.52 -1.92 -0.02
CA PHE A 220 -1.93 -0.68 0.46
C PHE A 220 -1.17 0.01 -0.67
N THR A 221 -0.94 1.31 -0.51
CA THR A 221 -0.07 2.14 -1.34
C THR A 221 1.39 1.72 -1.16
N THR A 222 2.27 2.32 -1.97
CA THR A 222 3.72 2.11 -1.89
C THR A 222 4.41 3.39 -1.46
N ASP A 223 5.44 3.24 -0.65
CA ASP A 223 6.35 4.33 -0.30
C ASP A 223 7.79 3.85 -0.40
N GLN A 224 8.69 4.77 -0.76
CA GLN A 224 10.08 4.44 -1.01
C GLN A 224 11.00 5.64 -0.79
N THR A 225 12.28 5.35 -0.64
CA THR A 225 13.37 6.32 -0.76
C THR A 225 13.79 6.46 -2.22
N TYR A 226 14.46 7.56 -2.55
CA TYR A 226 14.90 7.85 -3.91
C TYR A 226 16.37 8.27 -3.94
N PRO A 227 17.13 7.84 -4.98
CA PRO A 227 18.49 8.30 -5.18
C PRO A 227 18.49 9.75 -5.66
N GLN A 228 19.53 10.50 -5.27
CA GLN A 228 19.80 11.83 -5.79
C GLN A 228 20.03 11.78 -7.31
N GLY A 229 19.38 12.67 -8.07
CA GLY A 229 19.47 12.71 -9.53
C GLY A 229 18.62 11.64 -10.24
N GLY A 230 17.84 10.86 -9.48
CA GLY A 230 16.90 9.87 -10.02
C GLY A 230 15.55 10.48 -10.45
N VAL A 231 14.49 9.67 -10.39
CA VAL A 231 13.12 10.10 -10.77
C VAL A 231 12.57 11.23 -9.88
N ALA A 232 13.07 11.35 -8.64
CA ALA A 232 12.75 12.43 -7.72
C ALA A 232 13.57 13.71 -7.99
N GLY A 233 14.49 13.70 -8.95
CA GLY A 233 15.39 14.82 -9.24
C GLY A 233 16.55 14.94 -8.24
N GLU A 234 17.20 16.10 -8.23
CA GLU A 234 18.42 16.38 -7.45
C GLU A 234 18.18 16.55 -5.94
N ASN A 235 16.93 16.73 -5.51
CA ASN A 235 16.58 16.96 -4.10
C ASN A 235 15.33 16.13 -3.74
N PRO A 236 15.47 14.81 -3.54
CA PRO A 236 14.37 13.96 -3.10
C PRO A 236 13.79 14.40 -1.75
N VAL A 237 12.48 14.22 -1.56
CA VAL A 237 11.81 14.44 -0.26
C VAL A 237 12.14 13.31 0.71
N ASN A 238 12.21 12.09 0.21
CA ASN A 238 12.64 10.91 0.96
C ASN A 238 13.87 10.33 0.26
N GLU A 239 15.05 10.73 0.69
CA GLU A 239 16.32 10.36 0.06
C GLU A 239 16.78 8.97 0.48
N ASP A 240 17.54 8.29 -0.38
CA ASP A 240 18.21 7.03 -0.04
C ASP A 240 19.05 7.18 1.24
N VAL A 241 19.07 6.12 2.04
CA VAL A 241 19.47 6.21 3.43
C VAL A 241 20.99 6.12 3.58
N THR A 242 21.52 6.95 4.48
CA THR A 242 22.91 6.87 4.94
C THR A 242 23.03 6.02 6.19
N VAL A 243 23.75 4.90 6.11
CA VAL A 243 24.15 4.12 7.30
C VAL A 243 25.49 4.65 7.80
N VAL A 244 25.53 5.05 9.07
CA VAL A 244 26.73 5.60 9.72
C VAL A 244 27.36 4.56 10.64
N LEU A 245 28.68 4.48 10.62
CA LEU A 245 29.49 3.65 11.52
C LEU A 245 29.06 3.81 12.98
N GLN A 246 28.78 2.70 13.66
CA GLN A 246 28.43 2.59 15.08
C GLN A 246 27.24 3.46 15.51
N GLN A 247 26.32 3.76 14.59
CA GLN A 247 25.10 4.49 14.89
C GLN A 247 23.88 3.74 14.39
N VAL A 248 22.74 3.99 15.05
CA VAL A 248 21.44 3.61 14.54
C VAL A 248 20.96 4.68 13.57
N THR A 249 20.84 4.34 12.30
CA THR A 249 20.08 5.11 11.34
C THR A 249 18.64 4.62 11.34
N GLN A 250 17.68 5.54 11.46
CA GLN A 250 16.25 5.23 11.34
C GLN A 250 15.69 5.76 10.02
N ALA A 251 14.91 4.93 9.35
CA ALA A 251 14.12 5.29 8.18
C ALA A 251 12.64 5.06 8.45
N SER A 252 11.80 5.86 7.82
CA SER A 252 10.35 5.86 8.02
C SER A 252 9.66 5.84 6.67
N LEU A 253 8.75 4.90 6.48
CA LEU A 253 7.95 4.75 5.26
C LEU A 253 6.48 4.71 5.65
N GLN A 254 5.67 5.51 4.97
CA GLN A 254 4.25 5.60 5.25
C GLN A 254 3.46 4.93 4.14
N ILE A 255 2.77 3.83 4.46
CA ILE A 255 1.85 3.16 3.53
C ILE A 255 0.49 3.00 4.21
N ASP A 256 -0.57 3.09 3.43
CA ASP A 256 -1.95 2.99 3.91
C ASP A 256 -2.80 2.33 2.83
N LYS A 257 -4.04 1.96 3.16
CA LYS A 257 -4.93 1.31 2.20
C LYS A 257 -5.17 2.19 0.98
N VAL A 258 -5.18 1.56 -0.20
CA VAL A 258 -5.51 2.25 -1.45
C VAL A 258 -6.94 2.75 -1.45
N SER A 259 -7.16 3.87 -2.12
CA SER A 259 -8.45 4.53 -2.28
C SER A 259 -8.90 4.53 -3.74
N SER A 260 -10.15 4.90 -3.98
CA SER A 260 -10.69 5.08 -5.33
C SER A 260 -11.52 6.35 -5.45
N LEU A 261 -11.63 6.86 -6.67
CA LEU A 261 -12.49 7.98 -7.03
C LEU A 261 -13.46 7.53 -8.13
N ASN A 262 -14.74 7.48 -7.80
CA ASN A 262 -15.81 7.27 -8.76
C ASN A 262 -16.28 8.62 -9.29
N VAL A 263 -16.01 8.88 -10.54
CA VAL A 263 -16.40 10.09 -11.24
C VAL A 263 -17.68 9.83 -12.03
N SER A 264 -18.62 10.78 -11.99
CA SER A 264 -19.75 10.82 -12.90
C SER A 264 -19.84 12.18 -13.58
N SER A 265 -20.29 12.25 -14.82
CA SER A 265 -20.48 13.51 -15.55
C SER A 265 -21.94 13.69 -15.94
N VAL A 266 -22.46 14.89 -15.72
CA VAL A 266 -23.85 15.25 -16.00
C VAL A 266 -23.97 16.63 -16.66
N ASP A 267 -25.04 16.81 -17.41
CA ASP A 267 -25.42 18.10 -17.98
C ASP A 267 -26.16 19.01 -16.96
N ALA A 268 -26.57 20.19 -17.40
CA ALA A 268 -27.31 21.17 -16.60
C ALA A 268 -28.65 20.66 -16.02
N LEU A 269 -29.18 19.55 -16.56
CA LEU A 269 -30.42 18.90 -16.11
C LEU A 269 -30.16 17.66 -15.25
N CYS A 270 -28.89 17.43 -14.87
CA CYS A 270 -28.43 16.27 -14.10
C CYS A 270 -28.63 14.94 -14.82
N VAL A 271 -28.65 14.97 -16.15
CA VAL A 271 -28.69 13.77 -16.97
C VAL A 271 -27.26 13.38 -17.29
N ALA A 272 -26.97 12.07 -17.20
CA ALA A 272 -25.67 11.51 -17.52
C ALA A 272 -25.20 12.00 -18.91
N LEU A 273 -23.99 12.53 -18.94
CA LEU A 273 -23.37 13.06 -20.14
C LEU A 273 -22.07 12.28 -20.40
N PRO A 274 -21.99 11.49 -21.48
CA PRO A 274 -20.82 10.66 -21.76
C PRO A 274 -19.65 11.45 -22.33
N ASP A 275 -18.50 10.79 -22.43
CA ASP A 275 -17.30 11.26 -23.14
C ASP A 275 -16.76 12.60 -22.63
N ILE A 276 -16.82 12.81 -21.31
CA ILE A 276 -16.28 13.99 -20.65
C ILE A 276 -14.86 13.69 -20.15
N SER A 277 -13.88 14.36 -20.75
CA SER A 277 -12.47 14.24 -20.41
C SER A 277 -12.07 15.23 -19.31
N PHE A 278 -11.27 14.73 -18.38
CA PHE A 278 -10.72 15.50 -17.25
C PHE A 278 -9.32 14.99 -16.91
N SER A 279 -8.55 15.79 -16.19
CA SER A 279 -7.27 15.41 -15.63
C SER A 279 -7.30 15.44 -14.11
N LEU A 280 -6.55 14.54 -13.48
CA LEU A 280 -6.35 14.48 -12.03
C LEU A 280 -4.85 14.62 -11.71
N THR A 281 -4.51 15.44 -10.72
CA THR A 281 -3.12 15.67 -10.28
C THR A 281 -3.04 15.68 -8.76
N GLY A 282 -2.06 15.00 -8.15
CA GLY A 282 -1.86 15.02 -6.69
C GLY A 282 -1.08 16.23 -6.20
N GLU A 283 -1.14 16.53 -4.89
CA GLU A 283 -0.34 17.56 -4.26
C GLU A 283 1.04 17.04 -3.82
N LYS A 284 1.10 15.80 -3.34
CA LYS A 284 2.30 15.18 -2.74
C LYS A 284 3.50 15.21 -3.68
N LEU A 285 4.66 15.57 -3.11
CA LEU A 285 5.93 15.65 -3.82
C LEU A 285 6.83 14.47 -3.46
N ILE A 286 7.57 13.95 -4.44
CA ILE A 286 8.71 13.05 -4.24
C ILE A 286 10.05 13.78 -4.30
N GLY A 287 10.08 15.00 -4.83
CA GLY A 287 11.29 15.80 -4.91
C GLY A 287 11.04 17.29 -5.11
N ALA A 288 11.95 18.12 -4.62
CA ALA A 288 11.87 19.57 -4.69
C ALA A 288 12.44 20.12 -6.03
N PRO A 289 11.90 21.24 -6.55
CA PRO A 289 10.84 22.04 -5.96
C PRO A 289 9.41 21.55 -6.26
N ALA A 290 9.21 20.69 -7.27
CA ALA A 290 7.86 20.36 -7.75
C ALA A 290 7.73 18.99 -8.45
N VAL A 291 8.53 17.99 -8.08
CA VAL A 291 8.38 16.63 -8.64
C VAL A 291 7.25 15.92 -7.90
N LYS A 292 6.15 15.67 -8.60
CA LYS A 292 4.90 15.12 -8.06
C LYS A 292 4.96 13.60 -7.93
N LYS A 293 4.42 13.05 -6.83
CA LYS A 293 4.24 11.60 -6.67
C LYS A 293 3.17 11.07 -7.63
N TYR A 294 2.05 11.79 -7.72
CA TYR A 294 1.00 11.55 -8.71
C TYR A 294 1.00 12.71 -9.72
N PRO A 295 1.75 12.61 -10.84
CA PRO A 295 1.71 13.62 -11.89
C PRO A 295 0.33 13.65 -12.56
N THR A 296 0.07 14.68 -13.37
CA THR A 296 -1.21 14.82 -14.09
C THR A 296 -1.49 13.58 -14.95
N GLN A 297 -2.66 12.99 -14.74
CA GLN A 297 -3.18 11.88 -15.53
C GLN A 297 -4.53 12.27 -16.13
N ASP A 298 -4.75 11.89 -17.40
CA ASP A 298 -5.97 12.18 -18.13
C ASP A 298 -6.92 10.98 -18.13
N PHE A 299 -8.21 11.27 -17.98
CA PHE A 299 -9.30 10.31 -17.94
C PHE A 299 -10.46 10.79 -18.82
N SER A 300 -11.39 9.89 -19.15
CA SER A 300 -12.64 10.23 -19.82
C SER A 300 -13.76 9.36 -19.30
N THR A 301 -14.93 9.95 -19.06
CA THR A 301 -16.11 9.18 -18.68
C THR A 301 -16.63 8.32 -19.85
N ASP A 302 -17.25 7.20 -19.49
CA ASP A 302 -17.78 6.22 -20.42
C ASP A 302 -19.15 6.62 -21.01
N SER A 303 -19.78 5.71 -21.76
CA SER A 303 -21.10 5.92 -22.38
C SER A 303 -22.25 6.14 -21.37
N SER A 304 -22.04 5.79 -20.10
CA SER A 304 -22.98 6.05 -19.00
C SER A 304 -22.62 7.31 -18.21
N GLY A 305 -21.58 8.04 -18.64
CA GLY A 305 -21.04 9.20 -17.94
C GLY A 305 -20.30 8.82 -16.67
N GLY A 306 -19.77 7.61 -16.52
CA GLY A 306 -19.03 7.16 -15.35
C GLY A 306 -17.54 6.91 -15.61
N GLU A 307 -16.70 7.00 -14.59
CA GLU A 307 -15.30 6.56 -14.60
C GLU A 307 -14.87 6.18 -13.17
N THR A 308 -14.00 5.17 -13.04
CA THR A 308 -13.43 4.80 -11.73
C THR A 308 -11.90 4.86 -11.79
N VAL A 309 -11.33 5.81 -11.04
CA VAL A 309 -9.88 5.90 -10.82
C VAL A 309 -9.55 5.07 -9.59
N SER A 310 -8.76 4.01 -9.77
CA SER A 310 -8.37 3.07 -8.71
C SER A 310 -6.93 3.31 -8.24
N ASP A 311 -6.53 2.63 -7.16
CA ASP A 311 -5.17 2.64 -6.62
C ASP A 311 -4.63 4.03 -6.27
N LEU A 312 -5.52 4.92 -5.81
CA LEU A 312 -5.16 6.26 -5.36
C LEU A 312 -4.55 6.21 -3.95
N GLU A 313 -3.52 7.02 -3.74
CA GLU A 313 -2.96 7.27 -2.42
C GLU A 313 -3.79 8.32 -1.69
N TRP A 314 -3.72 8.38 -0.36
CA TRP A 314 -4.24 9.56 0.33
C TRP A 314 -3.40 10.78 -0.07
N ASP A 315 -4.09 11.80 -0.55
CA ASP A 315 -3.50 13.06 -0.98
C ASP A 315 -4.62 14.09 -1.16
N THR A 316 -4.23 15.34 -1.34
CA THR A 316 -5.09 16.33 -2.00
C THR A 316 -4.94 16.16 -3.49
N TYR A 317 -6.06 16.06 -4.20
CA TYR A 317 -6.11 15.99 -5.65
C TYR A 317 -6.76 17.24 -6.23
N HIS A 318 -6.24 17.64 -7.38
CA HIS A 318 -6.77 18.69 -8.23
C HIS A 318 -7.39 18.07 -9.46
N ILE A 319 -8.64 18.45 -9.74
CA ILE A 319 -9.30 18.08 -10.99
C ILE A 319 -9.37 19.30 -11.92
N LEU A 320 -9.14 19.05 -13.21
CA LEU A 320 -9.33 20.01 -14.27
C LEU A 320 -10.09 19.36 -15.41
N LEU A 321 -11.14 20.01 -15.90
CA LEU A 321 -11.84 19.55 -17.10
C LEU A 321 -10.96 19.81 -18.34
N THR A 322 -10.78 18.79 -19.18
CA THR A 322 -9.94 18.88 -20.39
C THR A 322 -10.76 18.83 -21.68
N SER A 323 -12.07 18.54 -21.61
CA SER A 323 -13.00 18.65 -22.74
C SER A 323 -13.21 20.10 -23.18
N PRO A 324 -12.76 20.52 -24.38
CA PRO A 324 -12.79 21.92 -24.80
C PRO A 324 -14.20 22.43 -25.18
N ALA A 325 -15.16 21.52 -25.39
CA ALA A 325 -16.54 21.87 -25.73
C ALA A 325 -17.38 22.27 -24.50
N TYR A 326 -16.84 22.10 -23.30
CA TYR A 326 -17.58 22.25 -22.05
C TYR A 326 -16.80 23.09 -21.04
N ASP A 327 -17.54 23.79 -20.19
CA ASP A 327 -17.04 24.41 -18.97
C ASP A 327 -17.39 23.54 -17.76
N PHE A 328 -16.48 23.48 -16.79
CA PHE A 328 -16.77 22.87 -15.49
C PHE A 328 -17.59 23.84 -14.63
N ALA A 329 -18.88 23.57 -14.49
CA ALA A 329 -19.82 24.43 -13.79
C ALA A 329 -19.91 24.15 -12.28
N GLY A 330 -19.23 23.11 -11.80
CA GLY A 330 -19.16 22.71 -10.40
C GLY A 330 -19.30 21.20 -10.24
N GLY A 331 -19.28 20.72 -9.01
CA GLY A 331 -19.43 19.30 -8.72
C GLY A 331 -19.79 19.03 -7.28
N THR A 332 -19.96 17.75 -6.94
CA THR A 332 -20.23 17.36 -5.54
C THR A 332 -19.04 17.59 -4.62
N LEU A 333 -17.84 17.75 -5.18
CA LEU A 333 -16.63 18.17 -4.48
C LEU A 333 -16.10 19.46 -5.13
N LEU A 334 -15.34 20.24 -4.34
CA LEU A 334 -14.59 21.38 -4.85
C LEU A 334 -13.47 20.90 -5.81
N PRO A 335 -12.94 21.76 -6.70
CA PRO A 335 -11.92 21.35 -7.66
C PRO A 335 -10.61 20.85 -7.02
N ASN A 336 -10.39 21.20 -5.75
CA ASN A 336 -9.34 20.66 -4.90
C ASN A 336 -10.01 19.89 -3.78
N PHE A 337 -9.66 18.62 -3.60
CA PHE A 337 -10.28 17.79 -2.57
C PHE A 337 -9.31 16.75 -2.05
N ALA A 338 -9.38 16.48 -0.75
CA ALA A 338 -8.62 15.40 -0.13
C ALA A 338 -9.28 14.04 -0.40
N ILE A 339 -8.48 13.01 -0.65
CA ILE A 339 -8.89 11.61 -0.55
C ILE A 339 -8.18 11.04 0.68
N ASN A 340 -8.94 10.47 1.61
CA ASN A 340 -8.41 9.75 2.77
C ASN A 340 -8.05 8.31 2.37
N PRO A 341 -7.26 7.60 3.19
CA PRO A 341 -7.01 6.17 2.96
C PRO A 341 -8.30 5.34 3.03
N ASP A 342 -8.34 4.22 2.29
CA ASP A 342 -9.50 3.29 2.21
C ASP A 342 -10.82 4.00 1.82
N GLU A 343 -10.73 5.15 1.13
CA GLU A 343 -11.89 5.95 0.76
C GLU A 343 -12.31 5.65 -0.68
N ASN A 344 -13.58 5.23 -0.85
CA ASN A 344 -14.23 5.21 -2.16
C ASN A 344 -14.99 6.52 -2.34
N LYS A 345 -14.30 7.54 -2.87
CA LYS A 345 -14.83 8.90 -2.96
C LYS A 345 -15.66 9.07 -4.22
N ASN A 346 -16.74 9.84 -4.14
CA ASN A 346 -17.63 10.09 -5.28
C ASN A 346 -17.55 11.56 -5.72
N LEU A 347 -17.39 11.77 -7.01
CA LEU A 347 -17.32 13.08 -7.64
C LEU A 347 -18.27 13.14 -8.84
N GLN A 348 -19.33 13.94 -8.74
CA GLN A 348 -20.12 14.31 -9.90
C GLN A 348 -19.60 15.60 -10.49
N LEU A 349 -19.32 15.60 -11.79
CA LEU A 349 -18.96 16.76 -12.59
C LEU A 349 -20.22 17.32 -13.25
N LEU A 350 -20.60 18.53 -12.88
CA LEU A 350 -21.58 19.30 -13.62
C LEU A 350 -20.87 20.08 -14.72
N VAL A 351 -21.17 19.77 -15.96
CA VAL A 351 -20.58 20.46 -17.11
C VAL A 351 -21.65 21.11 -17.97
N VAL A 352 -21.30 22.24 -18.58
CA VAL A 352 -22.19 23.01 -19.45
C VAL A 352 -21.47 23.37 -20.75
N PRO A 353 -22.17 23.58 -21.88
CA PRO A 353 -21.51 24.00 -23.12
C PRO A 353 -20.66 25.25 -22.90
N HIS A 354 -19.45 25.22 -23.45
CA HIS A 354 -18.50 26.31 -23.30
C HIS A 354 -19.00 27.60 -23.98
N VAL A 355 -18.90 28.73 -23.27
CA VAL A 355 -19.23 30.06 -23.81
C VAL A 355 -18.15 31.05 -23.38
N ASP A 356 -17.19 31.33 -24.27
CA ASP A 356 -16.10 32.31 -24.10
C ASP A 356 -15.23 32.13 -22.84
N ARG A 357 -15.42 32.92 -21.78
CA ARG A 357 -14.68 32.76 -20.51
C ARG A 357 -15.60 32.36 -19.39
N ALA A 358 -15.13 31.42 -18.57
CA ALA A 358 -15.85 30.88 -17.45
C ALA A 358 -15.09 31.06 -16.13
N LEU A 359 -15.86 31.38 -15.08
CA LEU A 359 -15.39 31.52 -13.71
C LEU A 359 -16.24 30.63 -12.80
N LEU A 360 -15.58 29.68 -12.16
CA LEU A 360 -16.13 28.96 -11.02
C LEU A 360 -15.63 29.62 -9.74
N VAL A 361 -16.52 30.01 -8.84
CA VAL A 361 -16.17 30.48 -7.50
C VAL A 361 -16.51 29.37 -6.52
N SER A 362 -15.50 28.89 -5.80
CA SER A 362 -15.63 27.90 -4.73
C SER A 362 -15.55 28.63 -3.39
N VAL A 363 -16.54 28.46 -2.53
CA VAL A 363 -16.61 29.09 -1.21
C VAL A 363 -16.54 28.01 -0.14
N GLU A 364 -15.54 28.13 0.73
CA GLU A 364 -15.24 27.14 1.76
C GLU A 364 -14.87 27.81 3.09
N ASP A 365 -14.87 27.04 4.17
CA ASP A 365 -14.33 27.48 5.45
C ASP A 365 -12.82 27.16 5.57
N SER A 366 -12.22 27.49 6.71
CA SER A 366 -10.80 27.23 6.96
C SER A 366 -10.43 25.73 7.06
N LEU A 367 -11.42 24.83 7.09
CA LEU A 367 -11.24 23.38 7.09
C LEU A 367 -11.48 22.77 5.70
N GLY A 368 -11.71 23.59 4.67
CA GLY A 368 -12.02 23.14 3.31
C GLY A 368 -13.44 22.62 3.14
N VAL A 369 -14.35 22.93 4.08
CA VAL A 369 -15.75 22.52 3.97
C VAL A 369 -16.52 23.56 3.14
N ALA A 370 -17.20 23.10 2.10
CA ALA A 370 -18.02 23.94 1.24
C ALA A 370 -19.12 24.69 2.02
N ILE A 371 -19.30 25.99 1.71
CA ILE A 371 -20.31 26.85 2.34
C ILE A 371 -21.47 27.11 1.38
N ASP A 372 -22.59 26.44 1.63
CA ASP A 372 -23.82 26.61 0.86
C ASP A 372 -24.58 27.89 1.21
N GLY A 373 -25.30 28.44 0.23
CA GLY A 373 -26.12 29.62 0.43
C GLY A 373 -25.33 30.90 0.70
N ALA A 374 -24.05 30.97 0.32
CA ALA A 374 -23.26 32.19 0.31
C ALA A 374 -23.65 33.04 -0.89
N SER A 375 -23.72 34.36 -0.71
CA SER A 375 -23.98 35.33 -1.77
C SER A 375 -22.66 35.70 -2.43
N VAL A 376 -22.52 35.43 -3.72
CA VAL A 376 -21.33 35.70 -4.52
C VAL A 376 -21.69 36.73 -5.59
N GLN A 377 -21.25 37.97 -5.39
CA GLN A 377 -21.44 39.07 -6.33
C GLN A 377 -20.17 39.28 -7.17
N LEU A 378 -20.34 39.32 -8.49
CA LEU A 378 -19.30 39.57 -9.47
C LEU A 378 -19.62 40.84 -10.26
N GLN A 379 -18.74 41.83 -10.21
CA GLN A 379 -18.98 43.16 -10.78
C GLN A 379 -17.81 43.66 -11.65
N LYS A 380 -18.11 44.22 -12.82
CA LYS A 380 -17.17 44.93 -13.71
C LYS A 380 -17.96 45.87 -14.62
N ASP A 381 -17.62 47.15 -14.61
CA ASP A 381 -18.33 48.19 -15.37
C ASP A 381 -19.85 48.15 -15.12
N ILE A 382 -20.65 47.84 -16.15
CA ILE A 382 -22.11 47.68 -16.05
C ILE A 382 -22.56 46.26 -15.70
N PHE A 383 -21.65 45.28 -15.74
CA PHE A 383 -21.92 43.91 -15.33
C PHE A 383 -21.93 43.85 -13.81
N ASP A 384 -23.06 43.45 -13.23
CA ASP A 384 -23.24 43.23 -11.81
C ASP A 384 -24.22 42.07 -11.62
N GLN A 385 -23.70 40.90 -11.27
CA GLN A 385 -24.50 39.71 -11.03
C GLN A 385 -24.18 39.09 -9.69
N THR A 386 -25.23 38.71 -8.97
CA THR A 386 -25.13 37.95 -7.74
C THR A 386 -25.72 36.57 -7.93
N LYS A 387 -24.95 35.54 -7.60
CA LYS A 387 -25.41 34.15 -7.52
C LYS A 387 -25.26 33.64 -6.09
N THR A 388 -26.00 32.58 -5.79
CA THR A 388 -25.92 31.90 -4.50
C THR A 388 -25.19 30.57 -4.68
N THR A 389 -24.31 30.21 -3.75
CA THR A 389 -23.63 28.91 -3.81
C THR A 389 -24.63 27.76 -3.67
N ASN A 390 -24.39 26.67 -4.40
CA ASN A 390 -25.27 25.48 -4.44
C ASN A 390 -26.72 25.82 -4.84
N SER A 391 -26.89 26.60 -5.92
CA SER A 391 -28.21 27.03 -6.43
C SER A 391 -28.56 26.48 -7.81
N LEU A 392 -27.70 25.65 -8.41
CA LEU A 392 -27.97 24.97 -9.68
C LEU A 392 -28.92 23.78 -9.47
N THR A 393 -29.40 23.20 -10.58
CA THR A 393 -30.31 22.04 -10.51
C THR A 393 -29.62 20.81 -9.92
N CYS A 394 -28.34 20.62 -10.24
CA CYS A 394 -27.50 19.58 -9.66
C CYS A 394 -26.76 20.12 -8.44
N ALA A 395 -26.46 19.23 -7.49
CA ALA A 395 -25.70 19.60 -6.30
C ALA A 395 -24.30 20.09 -6.69
N THR A 396 -23.99 21.34 -6.31
CA THR A 396 -22.67 21.95 -6.45
C THR A 396 -22.32 22.66 -5.14
N PRO A 397 -22.07 21.91 -4.05
CA PRO A 397 -21.87 22.48 -2.72
C PRO A 397 -20.78 23.55 -2.71
N GLY A 398 -21.06 24.69 -2.09
CA GLY A 398 -20.11 25.81 -1.98
C GLY A 398 -19.79 26.54 -3.28
N GLN A 399 -20.40 26.18 -4.42
CA GLN A 399 -19.97 26.69 -5.73
C GLN A 399 -21.00 27.61 -6.40
N ALA A 400 -20.49 28.64 -7.08
CA ALA A 400 -21.25 29.52 -7.97
C ALA A 400 -20.49 29.71 -9.29
N PHE A 401 -21.17 29.58 -10.42
CA PHE A 401 -20.54 29.51 -11.74
C PHE A 401 -21.05 30.60 -12.70
N TRP A 402 -20.17 31.14 -13.53
CA TRP A 402 -20.46 32.01 -14.66
C TRP A 402 -19.72 31.55 -15.91
N ASN A 403 -20.32 31.75 -17.07
CA ASN A 403 -19.68 31.71 -18.38
C ASN A 403 -20.14 32.89 -19.24
N GLY A 404 -19.52 33.06 -20.41
CA GLY A 404 -19.77 34.18 -21.31
C GLY A 404 -19.24 35.51 -20.78
N LEU A 405 -18.18 35.48 -19.96
CA LEU A 405 -17.60 36.67 -19.35
C LEU A 405 -16.61 37.37 -20.29
N ASP A 406 -16.66 38.69 -20.33
CA ASP A 406 -15.64 39.50 -21.00
C ASP A 406 -14.32 39.48 -20.21
N GLY A 407 -13.19 39.32 -20.89
CA GLY A 407 -11.87 39.33 -20.25
C GLY A 407 -11.55 40.60 -19.45
N GLY A 408 -10.98 40.44 -18.26
CA GLY A 408 -10.49 41.55 -17.42
C GLY A 408 -10.75 41.37 -15.92
N ILE A 409 -10.52 42.43 -15.16
CA ILE A 409 -10.60 42.42 -13.69
C ILE A 409 -12.03 42.69 -13.23
N TYR A 410 -12.57 41.78 -12.42
CA TYR A 410 -13.85 41.91 -11.73
C TYR A 410 -13.63 42.13 -10.23
N THR A 411 -14.51 42.90 -9.60
CA THR A 411 -14.67 42.90 -8.14
C THR A 411 -15.51 41.70 -7.74
N LEU A 412 -14.99 40.90 -6.81
CA LEU A 412 -15.66 39.73 -6.25
C LEU A 412 -15.97 39.99 -4.78
N THR A 413 -17.26 39.98 -4.45
CA THR A 413 -17.75 40.14 -3.07
C THR A 413 -18.49 38.88 -2.65
N VAL A 414 -18.03 38.22 -1.59
CA VAL A 414 -18.62 37.00 -1.04
C VAL A 414 -19.07 37.23 0.39
N SER A 415 -20.35 36.99 0.67
CA SER A 415 -20.92 37.17 2.01
C SER A 415 -21.83 36.02 2.42
N LYS A 416 -21.80 35.69 3.71
CA LYS A 416 -22.68 34.71 4.36
C LYS A 416 -22.91 35.15 5.80
N ALA A 417 -24.15 35.11 6.28
CA ALA A 417 -24.45 35.45 7.67
C ALA A 417 -23.64 34.56 8.64
N GLY A 418 -23.00 35.19 9.65
CA GLY A 418 -22.09 34.53 10.58
C GLY A 418 -20.64 34.41 10.10
N TYR A 419 -20.32 34.92 8.90
CA TYR A 419 -18.98 34.98 8.35
C TYR A 419 -18.61 36.40 7.94
N THR A 420 -17.32 36.72 8.07
CA THR A 420 -16.77 38.00 7.63
C THR A 420 -16.87 38.08 6.10
N THR A 421 -17.43 39.17 5.58
CA THR A 421 -17.54 39.39 4.12
C THR A 421 -16.15 39.51 3.50
N SER A 422 -15.90 38.73 2.45
CA SER A 422 -14.69 38.82 1.65
C SER A 422 -14.93 39.72 0.45
N VAL A 423 -14.04 40.69 0.22
CA VAL A 423 -14.05 41.57 -0.95
C VAL A 423 -12.66 41.54 -1.57
N GLY A 424 -12.60 41.21 -2.85
CA GLY A 424 -11.35 41.14 -3.59
C GLY A 424 -11.56 41.39 -5.08
N THR A 425 -10.53 41.12 -5.86
CA THR A 425 -10.60 41.16 -7.31
C THR A 425 -10.18 39.83 -7.91
N VAL A 426 -10.73 39.51 -9.07
CA VAL A 426 -10.35 38.35 -9.87
C VAL A 426 -10.12 38.78 -11.31
N ASP A 427 -8.96 38.43 -11.87
CA ASP A 427 -8.66 38.65 -13.29
C ASP A 427 -9.16 37.46 -14.10
N VAL A 428 -10.25 37.65 -14.84
CA VAL A 428 -10.81 36.64 -15.74
C VAL A 428 -10.01 36.67 -17.04
N SER A 429 -8.90 35.94 -17.05
CA SER A 429 -7.91 35.92 -18.13
C SER A 429 -7.89 34.61 -18.93
N LEU A 430 -8.32 33.51 -18.31
CA LEU A 430 -8.31 32.16 -18.89
C LEU A 430 -9.66 31.76 -19.50
N PRO A 431 -9.71 30.77 -20.41
CA PRO A 431 -10.98 30.23 -20.92
C PRO A 431 -11.86 29.66 -19.81
N TRP A 432 -11.24 29.01 -18.82
CA TRP A 432 -11.88 28.57 -17.60
C TRP A 432 -10.92 28.78 -16.43
N GLN A 433 -11.42 29.24 -15.28
CA GLN A 433 -10.66 29.35 -14.05
C GLN A 433 -11.54 29.14 -12.81
N ASN A 434 -10.94 28.58 -11.77
CA ASN A 434 -11.55 28.49 -10.44
C ASN A 434 -10.93 29.54 -9.51
N GLN A 435 -11.76 30.20 -8.72
CA GLN A 435 -11.37 31.08 -7.62
C GLN A 435 -11.88 30.48 -6.31
N SER A 436 -10.98 30.00 -5.44
CA SER A 436 -11.36 29.62 -4.08
C SER A 436 -11.41 30.83 -3.17
N ILE A 437 -12.43 30.88 -2.31
CA ILE A 437 -12.67 31.94 -1.31
C ILE A 437 -12.92 31.27 0.04
N ILE A 438 -11.99 31.49 0.98
CA ILE A 438 -12.13 31.04 2.36
C ILE A 438 -12.87 32.13 3.15
N LEU A 439 -14.03 31.79 3.70
CA LEU A 439 -14.75 32.66 4.63
C LEU A 439 -14.39 32.28 6.08
N LEU A 440 -14.07 33.31 6.87
CA LEU A 440 -13.80 33.17 8.30
C LEU A 440 -15.04 33.52 9.12
N PRO A 441 -15.37 32.77 10.18
CA PRO A 441 -16.45 33.13 11.09
C PRO A 441 -16.30 34.57 11.62
N GLU A 442 -17.41 35.29 11.81
CA GLU A 442 -17.37 36.57 12.50
C GLU A 442 -16.89 36.36 13.94
N THR A 443 -15.90 37.12 14.38
CA THR A 443 -15.50 37.13 15.80
C THR A 443 -16.62 37.76 16.63
N PRO A 444 -17.06 37.14 17.73
CA PRO A 444 -18.14 37.65 18.57
C PRO A 444 -17.84 39.01 19.20
#